data_AF-A0A1H5S7P8-F1
#
_entry.id   AF-A0A1H5S7P8-F1
#
_cell.length_a   1.000
_cell.length_b   1.000
_cell.length_c   1.000
_cell.angle_alpha   90.00
_cell.angle_beta   90.00
_cell.angle_gamma   90.00
#
_symmetry.space_group_name_H-M   'P 1'
#
loop_
_entity.id
_entity.type
_entity.pdbx_description
1 polymer ?
#
loop_
_entity_poly.entity_id
_entity_poly.type
_entity_poly.pdbx_seq_one_letter_code
_entity_poly.pdbx_strand_id
1 'polypeptide(L)'
;MGDNASALPQASLLFPLNVTEEGKKEPVVRTILNINNDNRSIILAGDVPKNSKVQLMMASLDEIAEGAKTAAEFAIKNRKNNPELAILVSCVQRKLAMNQRVEEGFKQVLEVIRE
;
A
#
# COMPACT_ATOMS: atom_id res chain seq x y z
N MET A 1 -2.16 -16.88 4.28
CA MET A 1 -3.59 -16.53 4.12
C MET A 1 -4.52 -17.31 5.04
N GLY A 2 -4.18 -18.51 5.53
CA GLY A 2 -4.85 -19.14 6.70
C GLY A 2 -6.38 -19.07 6.69
N ASP A 3 -6.98 -18.77 7.83
CA ASP A 3 -8.44 -18.66 8.01
C ASP A 3 -9.08 -17.58 7.11
N ASN A 4 -8.31 -16.54 6.76
CA ASN A 4 -8.74 -15.47 5.87
C ASN A 4 -8.89 -15.89 4.39
N ALA A 5 -8.35 -17.06 4.01
CA ALA A 5 -8.49 -17.57 2.63
C ALA A 5 -9.95 -17.80 2.24
N SER A 6 -10.80 -18.18 3.21
CA SER A 6 -12.23 -18.40 3.00
C SER A 6 -13.00 -17.11 2.63
N ALA A 7 -12.45 -15.94 2.95
CA ALA A 7 -13.06 -14.63 2.71
C ALA A 7 -12.49 -13.91 1.47
N LEU A 8 -11.81 -14.65 0.57
CA LEU A 8 -11.35 -14.10 -0.70
C LEU A 8 -12.55 -13.81 -1.63
N PRO A 9 -12.50 -12.70 -2.41
CA PRO A 9 -11.37 -11.79 -2.57
C PRO A 9 -11.32 -10.66 -1.53
N GLN A 10 -12.32 -10.46 -0.67
CA GLN A 10 -12.33 -9.31 0.27
C GLN A 10 -11.13 -9.29 1.23
N ALA A 11 -10.73 -10.46 1.74
CA ALA A 11 -9.53 -10.58 2.56
C ALA A 11 -8.24 -10.21 1.82
N SER A 12 -8.22 -10.23 0.48
CA SER A 12 -7.02 -9.99 -0.32
C SER A 12 -6.46 -8.57 -0.14
N LEU A 13 -7.28 -7.62 0.31
CA LEU A 13 -6.88 -6.25 0.63
C LEU A 13 -5.77 -6.20 1.69
N LEU A 14 -5.74 -7.16 2.61
CA LEU A 14 -4.74 -7.24 3.68
C LEU A 14 -3.51 -8.04 3.29
N PHE A 15 -3.57 -8.73 2.15
CA PHE A 15 -2.51 -9.64 1.70
C PHE A 15 -2.08 -9.34 0.26
N PRO A 16 -1.55 -8.14 -0.03
CA PRO A 16 -1.01 -7.85 -1.34
C PRO A 16 0.25 -8.70 -1.61
N LEU A 17 0.70 -8.69 -2.86
CA LEU A 17 1.97 -9.30 -3.25
C LEU A 17 3.07 -8.25 -3.29
N ASN A 18 4.22 -8.60 -2.71
CA ASN A 18 5.48 -7.95 -3.00
C ASN A 18 6.04 -8.54 -4.29
N VAL A 19 6.31 -7.71 -5.29
CA VAL A 19 6.79 -8.16 -6.60
C VAL A 19 8.14 -7.51 -6.87
N THR A 20 9.19 -8.33 -6.94
CA THR A 20 10.53 -7.89 -7.33
C THR A 20 10.80 -8.37 -8.75
N GLU A 21 10.84 -7.43 -9.69
CA GLU A 21 11.24 -7.71 -11.06
C GLU A 21 12.71 -8.13 -11.12
N GLU A 22 13.06 -8.99 -12.08
CA GLU A 22 14.43 -9.42 -12.31
C GLU A 22 15.34 -8.21 -12.58
N GLY A 23 16.48 -8.13 -11.88
CA GLY A 23 17.42 -7.01 -11.98
C GLY A 23 17.02 -5.74 -11.22
N LYS A 24 15.81 -5.64 -10.66
CA LYS A 24 15.43 -4.52 -9.78
C LYS A 24 15.70 -4.86 -8.32
N LYS A 25 16.18 -3.84 -7.58
CA LYS A 25 16.40 -3.94 -6.13
C LYS A 25 15.12 -3.65 -5.35
N GLU A 26 14.40 -2.61 -5.77
CA GLU A 26 13.19 -2.17 -5.08
C GLU A 26 11.97 -2.97 -5.57
N PRO A 27 11.22 -3.59 -4.67
CA PRO A 27 10.01 -4.30 -5.05
C PRO A 27 8.83 -3.34 -5.17
N VAL A 28 7.77 -3.80 -5.83
CA VAL A 28 6.51 -3.07 -5.96
C VAL A 28 5.36 -3.87 -5.38
N VAL A 29 4.45 -3.18 -4.71
CA VAL A 29 3.25 -3.80 -4.15
C VAL A 29 2.21 -3.99 -5.26
N ARG A 30 1.56 -5.15 -5.28
CA ARG A 30 0.47 -5.50 -6.20
C ARG A 30 -0.72 -6.06 -5.43
N THR A 31 -1.85 -5.37 -5.53
CA THR A 31 -3.10 -5.81 -4.89
C THR A 31 -3.75 -6.91 -5.71
N ILE A 32 -4.24 -7.94 -5.03
CA ILE A 32 -5.05 -8.99 -5.65
C ILE A 32 -6.48 -8.46 -5.82
N LEU A 33 -6.90 -8.29 -7.07
CA LEU A 33 -8.25 -7.83 -7.41
C LEU A 33 -9.25 -8.97 -7.44
N ASN A 34 -8.86 -10.14 -7.93
CA ASN A 34 -9.73 -11.29 -8.04
C ASN A 34 -8.94 -12.60 -8.16
N ILE A 35 -9.63 -13.72 -7.98
CA ILE A 35 -9.12 -15.08 -8.20
C ILE A 35 -10.04 -15.76 -9.21
N ASN A 36 -9.45 -16.26 -10.29
CA ASN A 36 -10.17 -17.04 -11.30
C ASN A 36 -9.84 -18.52 -11.09
N ASN A 37 -10.82 -19.28 -10.63
CA ASN A 37 -10.67 -20.71 -10.36
C ASN A 37 -10.63 -21.56 -11.63
N ASP A 38 -11.30 -21.13 -12.70
CA ASP A 38 -11.41 -21.90 -13.96
C ASP A 38 -10.06 -22.04 -14.64
N ASN A 39 -9.30 -20.95 -14.72
CA ASN A 39 -7.95 -20.96 -15.28
C ASN A 39 -6.84 -20.97 -14.21
N ARG A 40 -7.20 -21.12 -12.93
CA ARG A 40 -6.28 -21.14 -11.77
C ARG A 40 -5.32 -19.95 -11.75
N SER A 41 -5.85 -18.73 -11.90
CA SER A 41 -5.06 -17.51 -11.92
C SER A 41 -5.51 -16.47 -10.88
N ILE A 42 -4.63 -15.51 -10.63
CA ILE A 42 -4.86 -14.36 -9.76
C ILE A 42 -4.79 -13.11 -10.62
N ILE A 43 -5.80 -12.25 -10.51
CA ILE A 43 -5.87 -10.96 -11.20
C ILE A 43 -5.31 -9.90 -10.27
N LEU A 44 -4.30 -9.16 -10.73
CA LEU A 44 -3.60 -8.15 -9.95
C LEU A 44 -3.89 -6.73 -10.47
N ALA A 45 -3.79 -5.75 -9.58
CA ALA A 45 -3.82 -4.34 -9.94
C ALA A 45 -2.45 -3.94 -10.52
N GLY A 46 -2.41 -3.80 -11.85
CA GLY A 46 -1.20 -3.47 -12.60
C GLY A 46 -0.38 -4.70 -13.00
N ASP A 47 0.61 -4.49 -13.87
CA ASP A 47 1.37 -5.57 -14.48
C ASP A 47 2.37 -6.20 -13.52
N VAL A 48 2.57 -7.51 -13.70
CA VAL A 48 3.66 -8.28 -13.10
C VAL A 48 4.51 -8.86 -14.23
N PRO A 49 5.74 -8.36 -14.40
CA PRO A 49 6.66 -8.90 -15.39
C PRO A 49 6.91 -10.39 -15.17
N LYS A 50 7.11 -11.13 -16.27
CA LYS A 50 7.51 -12.54 -16.20
C LYS A 50 8.83 -12.69 -15.44
N ASN A 51 9.02 -13.84 -14.80
CA ASN A 51 10.18 -14.17 -13.97
C ASN A 51 10.36 -13.30 -12.70
N SER A 52 9.41 -12.44 -12.37
CA SER A 52 9.45 -11.68 -11.10
C SER A 52 9.42 -12.62 -9.90
N LYS A 53 10.22 -12.31 -8.88
CA LYS A 53 10.09 -12.92 -7.57
C LYS A 53 8.87 -12.32 -6.87
N VAL A 54 7.96 -13.17 -6.42
CA VAL A 54 6.74 -12.73 -5.73
C VAL A 54 6.71 -13.27 -4.30
N GLN A 55 6.26 -12.45 -3.36
CA GLN A 55 6.10 -12.83 -1.97
C GLN A 55 4.76 -12.31 -1.45
N LEU A 56 4.00 -13.18 -0.79
CA LEU A 56 2.79 -12.78 -0.10
C LEU A 56 3.14 -11.86 1.08
N MET A 57 2.50 -10.70 1.17
CA MET A 57 2.66 -9.76 2.28
C MET A 57 1.48 -9.86 3.24
N MET A 58 1.64 -9.24 4.40
CA MET A 58 0.55 -8.90 5.31
C MET A 58 0.70 -7.41 5.63
N ALA A 59 -0.32 -6.62 5.31
CA ALA A 59 -0.29 -5.20 5.59
C ALA A 59 -0.61 -4.94 7.07
N SER A 60 0.29 -4.26 7.78
CA SER A 60 -0.02 -3.71 9.11
C SER A 60 -0.66 -2.32 8.96
N LEU A 61 -1.71 -2.03 9.73
CA LEU A 61 -2.33 -0.71 9.74
C LEU A 61 -1.36 0.38 10.20
N ASP A 62 -0.47 0.03 11.13
CA ASP A 62 0.56 0.94 11.64
C ASP A 62 1.61 1.24 10.55
N GLU A 63 2.00 0.24 9.76
CA GLU A 63 2.90 0.43 8.61
C GLU A 63 2.28 1.30 7.52
N ILE A 64 0.96 1.21 7.30
CA ILE A 64 0.25 2.08 6.36
C ILE A 64 0.27 3.54 6.84
N ALA A 65 0.06 3.77 8.13
CA ALA A 65 0.10 5.10 8.73
C ALA A 65 1.53 5.68 8.71
N GLU A 66 2.53 4.89 9.07
CA GLU A 66 3.95 5.27 9.00
C GLU A 66 4.37 5.62 7.57
N GLY A 67 3.90 4.85 6.58
CA GLY A 67 4.14 5.18 5.18
C GLY A 67 3.58 6.55 4.75
N ALA A 68 2.53 7.06 5.41
CA ALA A 68 2.04 8.42 5.19
C ALA A 68 3.00 9.47 5.81
N LYS A 69 3.53 9.21 7.00
CA LYS A 69 4.56 10.03 7.65
C LYS A 69 5.80 10.15 6.77
N THR A 70 6.37 9.02 6.35
CA THR A 70 7.58 8.98 5.51
C THR A 70 7.37 9.75 4.20
N ALA A 71 6.17 9.66 3.61
CA ALA A 71 5.84 10.44 2.41
C ALA A 71 5.82 11.96 2.68
N ALA A 72 5.29 12.38 3.84
CA ALA A 72 5.31 13.78 4.25
C ALA A 72 6.75 14.27 4.49
N GLU A 73 7.58 13.48 5.17
CA GLU A 73 8.99 13.77 5.42
C GLU A 73 9.74 13.98 4.11
N PHE A 74 9.53 13.10 3.12
CA PHE A 74 10.12 13.27 1.79
C PHE A 74 9.59 14.50 1.05
N ALA A 75 8.32 14.88 1.24
CA ALA A 75 7.74 16.05 0.59
C ALA A 75 8.30 17.38 1.15
N ILE A 76 8.62 17.43 2.44
CA ILE A 76 9.23 18.60 3.07
C ILE A 76 10.76 18.63 2.93
N LYS A 77 11.38 17.46 2.72
CA LYS A 77 12.83 17.32 2.58
C LYS A 77 13.35 18.25 1.49
N ASN A 78 14.36 19.05 1.84
CA ASN A 78 15.02 20.04 0.97
C ASN A 78 14.15 21.23 0.52
N ARG A 79 12.96 21.44 1.09
CA ARG A 79 12.24 22.70 0.88
C ARG A 79 12.98 23.86 1.55
N LYS A 80 13.02 25.01 0.87
CA LYS A 80 13.58 26.25 1.45
C LYS A 80 12.57 26.99 2.33
N ASN A 81 11.29 26.89 1.97
CA ASN A 81 10.19 27.57 2.63
C ASN A 81 9.15 26.56 3.11
N ASN A 82 8.49 26.90 4.21
CA ASN A 82 7.39 26.11 4.75
C ASN A 82 6.25 26.01 3.72
N PRO A 83 5.55 24.87 3.67
CA PRO A 83 4.41 24.70 2.78
C PRO A 83 3.24 25.57 3.24
N GLU A 84 2.66 26.35 2.33
CA GLU A 84 1.45 27.14 2.58
C GLU A 84 0.17 26.34 2.27
N LEU A 85 0.31 25.23 1.53
CA LEU A 85 -0.78 24.33 1.14
C LEU A 85 -0.26 22.89 1.06
N ALA A 86 -1.05 21.94 1.58
CA ALA A 86 -0.81 20.51 1.43
C ALA A 86 -2.03 19.82 0.80
N ILE A 87 -1.80 19.02 -0.24
CA ILE A 87 -2.84 18.19 -0.88
C ILE A 87 -2.50 16.73 -0.61
N LEU A 88 -3.43 16.03 0.05
CA LEU A 88 -3.25 14.63 0.40
C LEU A 88 -4.18 13.78 -0.47
N VAL A 89 -3.60 12.82 -1.19
CA VAL A 89 -4.35 11.86 -2.01
C VAL A 89 -4.19 10.48 -1.41
N SER A 90 -5.26 9.96 -0.83
CA SER A 90 -5.28 8.58 -0.31
C SER A 90 -5.91 7.64 -1.32
N CYS A 91 -5.27 6.48 -1.49
CA CYS A 91 -5.78 5.43 -2.36
C CYS A 91 -6.97 4.70 -1.71
N VAL A 92 -7.97 4.30 -2.50
CA VAL A 92 -9.19 3.64 -1.99
C VAL A 92 -8.87 2.39 -1.16
N GLN A 93 -7.84 1.64 -1.54
CA GLN A 93 -7.40 0.43 -0.81
C GLN A 93 -6.94 0.76 0.62
N ARG A 94 -6.23 1.88 0.84
CA ARG A 94 -5.82 2.29 2.20
C ARG A 94 -7.04 2.64 3.05
N LYS A 95 -8.04 3.29 2.44
CA LYS A 95 -9.32 3.59 3.12
C LYS A 95 -10.02 2.30 3.56
N LEU A 96 -10.11 1.31 2.67
CA LEU A 96 -10.75 0.03 2.97
C LEU A 96 -9.99 -0.78 4.01
N ALA A 97 -8.65 -0.81 3.94
CA ALA A 97 -7.81 -1.53 4.91
C ALA A 97 -7.85 -0.89 6.31
N MET A 98 -7.75 0.44 6.40
CA MET A 98 -7.69 1.14 7.70
C MET A 98 -9.07 1.38 8.32
N ASN A 99 -10.15 1.35 7.53
CA ASN A 99 -11.52 1.54 7.99
C ASN A 99 -11.68 2.80 8.90
N GLN A 100 -11.97 2.63 10.18
CA GLN A 100 -12.13 3.74 11.13
C GLN A 100 -10.81 4.44 11.49
N ARG A 101 -9.66 3.81 11.20
CA ARG A 101 -8.30 4.30 11.52
C ARG A 101 -7.68 5.17 10.43
N VAL A 102 -8.40 5.47 9.37
CA VAL A 102 -7.89 6.28 8.24
C VAL A 102 -7.34 7.64 8.70
N GLU A 103 -7.95 8.24 9.72
CA GLU A 103 -7.51 9.49 10.36
C GLU A 103 -6.08 9.43 10.91
N GLU A 104 -5.56 8.26 11.24
CA GLU A 104 -4.19 8.12 11.76
C GLU A 104 -3.15 8.48 10.71
N GLY A 105 -3.35 8.10 9.44
CA GLY A 105 -2.45 8.50 8.37
C GLY A 105 -2.46 10.02 8.14
N PHE A 106 -3.62 10.66 8.31
CA PHE A 106 -3.73 12.12 8.23
C PHE A 106 -2.99 12.82 9.37
N LYS A 107 -3.11 12.31 10.60
CA LYS A 107 -2.39 12.84 11.76
C LYS A 107 -0.88 12.79 11.57
N GLN A 108 -0.36 11.66 11.09
CA GLN A 108 1.06 11.48 10.80
C GLN A 108 1.60 12.53 9.82
N VAL A 109 0.84 12.85 8.76
CA VAL A 109 1.23 13.88 7.79
C VAL A 109 1.17 15.28 8.41
N LEU A 110 0.14 15.56 9.22
CA LEU A 110 -0.01 16.86 9.88
C LEU A 110 1.09 17.14 10.89
N GLU A 111 1.59 16.13 11.60
CA GLU A 111 2.73 16.27 12.52
C GLU A 111 3.96 16.77 11.76
N VAL A 112 4.27 16.17 10.61
CA VAL A 112 5.46 16.54 9.82
C VAL A 112 5.35 17.90 9.15
N ILE A 113 4.17 18.28 8.65
CA ILE A 113 3.99 19.51 7.87
C ILE A 113 3.88 20.76 8.75
N ARG A 114 3.52 20.59 10.04
CA ARG A 114 3.34 21.69 11.00
C ARG A 114 4.58 22.00 11.84
N GLU A 115 5.66 21.23 11.65
CA GLU A 115 7.01 21.55 12.15
C GLU A 115 7.68 22.64 11.30
#